data_AF-A0A2M7AK77-F1
#
_entry.id   AF-A0A2M7AK77-F1
#
_cell.length_a   1.000
_cell.length_b   1.000
_cell.length_c   1.000
_cell.angle_alpha   90.00
_cell.angle_beta   90.00
_cell.angle_gamma   90.00
#
_symmetry.space_group_name_H-M   'P 1'
#
loop_
_entity.id
_entity.type
_entity.pdbx_description
1 polymer ?
#
loop_
_entity_poly.entity_id
_entity_poly.type
_entity_poly.pdbx_seq_one_letter_code
_entity_poly.pdbx_strand_id
1 'polypeptide(L)'
;MGELAEQEPHLKGKRGDFEGEYRQAAKGFGPKSKFIQSTWEPFTEGQQLDHNILLNWLKQYEMTYHHIHISGHTYASQLKELIKEIPAKRILPIHTLHPELFQDRSDKETLTLKNGDSISL
;
A
#
# COMPACT_ATOMS: atom_id res chain seq x y z
N MET A 1 -40.44 -30.89 -13.24
CA MET A 1 -38.97 -30.78 -13.13
C MET A 1 -38.69 -29.29 -12.97
N GLY A 2 -38.73 -28.71 -11.78
CA GLY A 2 -37.88 -29.01 -10.62
C GLY A 2 -36.80 -27.92 -10.59
N GLU A 3 -37.14 -26.74 -10.07
CA GLU A 3 -36.22 -25.62 -9.83
C GLU A 3 -35.11 -26.05 -8.86
N LEU A 4 -33.86 -25.90 -9.29
CA LEU A 4 -32.69 -26.01 -8.43
C LEU A 4 -32.48 -24.65 -7.74
N ALA A 5 -33.11 -24.46 -6.60
CA ALA A 5 -32.68 -23.49 -5.62
C ALA A 5 -31.38 -24.03 -4.98
N GLU A 6 -30.23 -23.49 -5.39
CA GLU A 6 -28.98 -23.67 -4.67
C GLU A 6 -29.15 -23.09 -3.26
N GLN A 7 -29.13 -23.97 -2.28
CA GLN A 7 -29.27 -23.64 -0.87
C GLN A 7 -27.96 -23.04 -0.38
N GLU A 8 -27.94 -21.71 -0.24
CA GLU A 8 -26.98 -21.02 0.62
C GLU A 8 -27.05 -21.64 2.04
N PRO A 9 -25.95 -22.18 2.59
CA PRO A 9 -25.98 -22.71 3.93
C PRO A 9 -26.14 -21.55 4.91
N HIS A 10 -27.36 -21.36 5.40
CA HIS A 10 -27.63 -20.53 6.57
C HIS A 10 -26.72 -20.95 7.72
N LEU A 11 -25.64 -20.21 7.94
CA LEU A 11 -24.81 -20.30 9.14
C LEU A 11 -25.65 -19.85 10.34
N LYS A 12 -26.48 -20.75 10.87
CA LYS A 12 -27.05 -20.66 12.22
C LYS A 12 -25.97 -21.09 13.22
N GLY A 13 -24.90 -20.31 13.31
CA GLY A 13 -24.01 -20.36 14.46
C GLY A 13 -24.78 -19.77 15.65
N LYS A 14 -24.99 -20.56 16.71
CA LYS A 14 -25.29 -19.98 18.03
C LYS A 14 -24.21 -18.93 18.30
N ARG A 15 -24.55 -17.75 18.85
CA ARG A 15 -23.56 -16.80 19.36
C ARG A 15 -22.76 -17.53 20.45
N GLY A 16 -21.71 -18.23 20.04
CA GLY A 16 -20.71 -18.78 20.93
C GLY A 16 -20.03 -17.61 21.63
N ASP A 17 -19.46 -17.90 22.79
CA ASP A 17 -18.56 -16.97 23.47
C ASP A 17 -17.30 -16.78 22.61
N PHE A 18 -17.42 -15.97 21.55
CA PHE A 18 -16.33 -15.67 20.63
C PHE A 18 -15.14 -15.06 21.37
N GLU A 19 -15.38 -14.31 22.45
CA GLU A 19 -14.35 -13.72 23.31
C GLU A 19 -13.43 -14.80 23.93
N GLY A 20 -14.02 -15.90 24.42
CA GLY A 20 -13.25 -17.03 24.97
C GLY A 20 -12.38 -17.74 23.93
N GLU A 21 -12.91 -17.98 22.73
CA GLU A 21 -12.20 -18.64 21.63
C GLU A 21 -11.06 -17.77 21.07
N TYR A 22 -11.27 -16.47 20.90
CA TYR A 22 -10.22 -15.52 20.48
C TYR A 22 -9.09 -15.43 21.51
N ARG A 23 -9.41 -15.41 22.81
CA ARG A 23 -8.39 -15.42 23.88
C ARG A 23 -7.56 -16.70 23.88
N GLN A 24 -8.15 -17.84 23.53
CA GLN A 24 -7.42 -19.10 23.43
C GLN A 24 -6.50 -19.14 22.21
N ALA A 25 -6.95 -18.62 21.06
CA ALA A 25 -6.12 -18.48 19.85
C ALA A 25 -4.97 -17.46 20.03
N ALA A 26 -5.15 -16.47 20.91
CA ALA A 26 -4.16 -15.46 21.25
C ALA A 26 -3.08 -15.94 22.24
N LYS A 27 -3.03 -17.24 22.61
CA LYS A 27 -1.96 -17.79 23.45
C LYS A 27 -0.59 -17.63 22.76
N GLY A 28 0.08 -16.51 23.04
CA GLY A 28 1.36 -16.10 22.45
C GLY A 28 1.43 -14.63 22.05
N PHE A 29 0.29 -13.97 21.91
CA PHE A 29 0.17 -12.54 21.59
C PHE A 29 -0.50 -11.81 22.77
N GLY A 30 -0.03 -10.60 23.09
CA GLY A 30 -0.57 -9.83 24.21
C GLY A 30 0.19 -8.53 24.47
N PRO A 31 -0.05 -7.87 25.62
CA PRO A 31 0.42 -6.52 25.90
C PRO A 31 1.94 -6.31 25.83
N LYS A 32 2.73 -7.38 25.97
CA LYS A 32 4.21 -7.32 25.88
C LYS A 32 4.73 -7.49 24.46
N SER A 33 3.91 -7.93 23.52
CA SER A 33 4.29 -8.15 22.13
C SER A 33 4.31 -6.83 21.36
N LYS A 34 5.26 -6.71 20.43
CA LYS A 34 5.41 -5.54 19.56
C LYS A 34 5.23 -5.95 18.10
N PHE A 35 4.45 -5.18 17.37
CA PHE A 35 4.33 -5.31 15.93
C PHE A 35 5.14 -4.19 15.26
N ILE A 36 6.06 -4.55 14.39
CA ILE A 36 6.86 -3.60 13.62
C ILE A 36 6.48 -3.74 12.16
N GLN A 37 5.78 -2.75 11.62
CA GLN A 37 5.58 -2.61 10.19
C GLN A 37 6.79 -1.90 9.61
N SER A 38 7.59 -2.62 8.81
CA SER A 38 8.76 -2.06 8.12
C SER A 38 8.53 -1.84 6.62
N THR A 39 7.26 -1.89 6.20
CA THR A 39 6.84 -1.74 4.81
C THR A 39 6.18 -0.39 4.57
N TRP A 40 5.96 -0.06 3.30
CA TRP A 40 5.27 1.17 2.89
C TRP A 40 3.84 1.27 3.44
N GLU A 41 3.31 2.49 3.40
CA GLU A 41 1.94 2.83 3.75
C GLU A 41 0.95 2.29 2.72
N PRO A 42 -0.26 1.88 3.14
CA PRO A 42 -1.31 1.51 2.21
C PRO A 42 -1.67 2.70 1.30
N PHE A 43 -1.64 2.49 -0.01
CA PHE A 43 -1.90 3.55 -1.01
C PHE A 43 -3.14 3.29 -1.86
N THR A 44 -3.75 2.11 -1.74
CA THR A 44 -5.07 1.79 -2.32
C THR A 44 -6.14 1.68 -1.22
N GLU A 45 -7.41 1.84 -1.60
CA GLU A 45 -8.53 1.69 -0.66
C GLU A 45 -8.57 0.31 0.00
N GLY A 46 -8.34 -0.76 -0.78
CA GLY A 46 -8.28 -2.12 -0.26
C GLY A 46 -7.15 -2.31 0.76
N GLN A 47 -5.96 -1.78 0.46
CA GLN A 47 -4.84 -1.83 1.41
C GLN A 47 -5.12 -1.03 2.68
N GLN A 48 -5.83 0.10 2.59
CA GLN A 48 -6.22 0.89 3.75
C GLN A 48 -7.22 0.11 4.63
N LEU A 49 -8.16 -0.60 4.02
CA LEU A 49 -9.09 -1.49 4.73
C LEU A 49 -8.33 -2.60 5.47
N ASP A 50 -7.43 -3.30 4.77
CA ASP A 50 -6.62 -4.37 5.37
C ASP A 50 -5.76 -3.86 6.53
N HIS A 51 -5.18 -2.67 6.37
CA HIS A 51 -4.40 -2.02 7.42
C HIS A 51 -5.26 -1.66 8.63
N ASN A 52 -6.47 -1.15 8.42
CA ASN A 52 -7.41 -0.87 9.51
C ASN A 52 -7.82 -2.15 10.26
N ILE A 53 -8.05 -3.25 9.54
CA ILE A 53 -8.34 -4.56 10.14
C ILE A 53 -7.17 -5.00 11.02
N LEU A 54 -5.93 -4.90 10.50
CA LEU A 54 -4.72 -5.20 11.27
C LEU A 54 -4.64 -4.36 12.55
N LEU A 55 -4.81 -3.04 12.46
CA LEU A 55 -4.74 -2.14 13.61
C LEU A 55 -5.81 -2.48 14.67
N ASN A 56 -7.02 -2.85 14.24
CA ASN A 56 -8.07 -3.29 15.14
C ASN A 56 -7.68 -4.56 15.90
N TRP A 57 -7.07 -5.54 15.23
CA TRP A 57 -6.55 -6.74 15.88
C TRP A 57 -5.44 -6.43 16.88
N LEU A 58 -4.45 -5.60 16.49
CA LEU A 58 -3.37 -5.21 17.39
C LEU A 58 -3.90 -4.51 18.64
N LYS A 59 -4.91 -3.65 18.48
CA LYS A 59 -5.60 -2.99 19.58
C LYS A 59 -6.32 -3.99 20.49
N GLN A 60 -7.04 -4.95 19.93
CA GLN A 60 -7.76 -5.99 20.70
C GLN A 60 -6.80 -6.82 21.57
N TYR A 61 -5.56 -7.04 21.10
CA TYR A 61 -4.52 -7.75 21.85
C TYR A 61 -3.60 -6.83 22.67
N GLU A 62 -3.93 -5.55 22.77
CA GLU A 62 -3.15 -4.53 23.50
C GLU A 62 -1.67 -4.46 23.06
N MET A 63 -1.38 -4.82 21.80
CA MET A 63 -0.03 -4.85 21.27
C MET A 63 0.47 -3.46 20.92
N THR A 64 1.76 -3.20 21.15
CA THR A 64 2.37 -1.95 20.68
C THR A 64 2.63 -2.03 19.18
N TYR A 65 2.11 -1.07 18.42
CA TYR A 65 2.37 -0.91 16.98
C TYR A 65 3.46 0.13 16.72
N HIS A 66 4.44 -0.23 15.89
CA HIS A 66 5.48 0.66 15.40
C HIS A 66 5.49 0.60 13.87
N HIS A 67 5.43 1.76 13.21
CA HIS A 67 5.66 1.86 11.77
C HIS A 67 7.02 2.53 11.55
N ILE A 68 7.94 1.80 10.93
CA ILE A 68 9.32 2.25 10.69
C ILE A 68 9.65 2.00 9.23
N HIS A 69 9.53 3.04 8.40
CA HIS A 69 9.75 2.92 6.96
C HIS A 69 10.64 4.06 6.45
N ILE A 70 11.44 3.76 5.43
CA ILE A 70 12.19 4.74 4.64
C ILE A 70 11.82 4.50 3.17
N SER A 71 11.48 5.58 2.47
CA SER A 71 11.17 5.53 1.04
C SER A 71 12.37 5.02 0.24
N GLY A 72 12.10 4.11 -0.70
CA GLY A 72 13.10 3.68 -1.69
C GLY A 72 13.23 4.64 -2.89
N HIS A 73 12.43 5.71 -2.94
CA HIS A 73 12.43 6.68 -4.03
C HIS A 73 13.21 7.96 -3.67
N THR A 74 13.93 8.48 -4.65
CA THR A 74 14.63 9.77 -4.58
C THR A 74 13.66 10.92 -4.30
N TYR A 75 14.06 11.85 -3.44
CA TYR A 75 13.28 13.06 -3.19
C TYR A 75 13.31 14.02 -4.39
N ALA A 76 12.26 14.83 -4.54
CA ALA A 76 12.14 15.75 -5.68
C ALA A 76 13.33 16.73 -5.83
N SER A 77 13.91 17.19 -4.71
CA SER A 77 15.09 18.06 -4.72
C SER A 77 16.33 17.35 -5.30
N GLN A 78 16.62 16.15 -4.80
CA GLN A 78 17.72 15.31 -5.27
C GLN A 78 17.54 14.91 -6.74
N LEU A 79 16.29 14.59 -7.14
CA LEU A 79 15.99 14.28 -8.53
C LEU A 79 16.22 15.49 -9.45
N LYS A 80 15.88 16.70 -8.99
CA LYS A 80 16.14 17.94 -9.73
C LYS A 80 17.65 18.19 -9.90
N GLU A 81 18.44 17.95 -8.87
CA GLU A 81 19.90 18.06 -8.94
C GLU A 81 20.49 17.04 -9.92
N LEU A 82 20.08 15.77 -9.81
CA LEU A 82 20.48 14.71 -10.74
C LEU A 82 20.15 15.06 -12.19
N ILE A 83 18.94 15.58 -12.44
CA ILE A 83 18.53 16.01 -13.77
C ILE A 83 19.46 17.12 -14.30
N LYS A 84 19.91 18.06 -13.46
CA LYS A 84 20.82 19.12 -13.91
C LYS A 84 22.21 18.61 -14.26
N GLU A 85 22.73 17.64 -13.51
CA GLU A 85 24.08 17.12 -13.69
C GLU A 85 24.25 16.26 -14.94
N ILE A 86 23.22 15.49 -15.30
CA ILE A 86 23.28 14.62 -16.48
C ILE A 86 23.16 15.49 -17.74
N PRO A 87 24.05 15.42 -18.75
CA PRO A 87 23.93 16.20 -19.99
C PRO A 87 22.92 15.60 -20.98
N ALA A 88 21.71 15.29 -20.52
CA ALA A 88 20.63 14.74 -21.33
C ALA A 88 19.95 15.83 -22.19
N LYS A 89 19.64 15.50 -23.45
CA LYS A 89 18.88 16.39 -24.36
C LYS A 89 17.40 16.43 -24.02
N ARG A 90 16.84 15.28 -23.62
CA ARG A 90 15.40 15.07 -23.37
C ARG A 90 15.21 14.27 -22.08
N ILE A 91 14.08 14.49 -21.41
CA ILE A 91 13.64 13.73 -20.24
C ILE A 91 12.37 12.97 -20.61
N LEU A 92 12.30 11.70 -20.24
CA LEU A 92 11.09 10.89 -20.32
C LEU A 92 10.74 10.40 -18.91
N PRO A 93 9.80 11.06 -18.21
CA PRO A 93 9.36 10.60 -16.90
C PRO A 93 8.61 9.28 -17.04
N ILE A 94 9.10 8.25 -16.34
CA ILE A 94 8.44 6.95 -16.20
C ILE A 94 8.18 6.68 -14.72
N HIS A 95 7.28 5.74 -14.42
CA HIS A 95 6.99 5.32 -13.04
C HIS A 95 6.55 6.48 -12.11
N THR A 96 5.84 7.46 -12.68
CA THR A 96 5.25 8.59 -11.95
C THR A 96 3.80 8.78 -12.40
N LEU A 97 2.93 9.18 -11.47
CA LEU A 97 1.57 9.63 -11.80
C LEU A 97 1.54 11.11 -12.25
N HIS A 98 2.64 11.82 -12.07
CA HIS A 98 2.75 13.27 -12.28
C HIS A 98 3.92 13.62 -13.21
N PRO A 99 3.91 13.16 -14.48
CA PRO A 99 4.96 13.50 -15.45
C PRO A 99 5.07 15.01 -15.74
N GLU A 100 3.97 15.76 -15.59
CA GLU A 100 3.91 17.20 -15.77
C GLU A 100 4.87 17.98 -14.87
N LEU A 101 5.16 17.45 -13.67
CA LEU A 101 6.05 18.09 -12.70
C LEU A 101 7.51 18.17 -13.17
N PHE A 102 7.90 17.42 -14.20
CA PHE A 102 9.24 17.46 -14.77
C PHE A 102 9.41 18.63 -15.74
N GLN A 103 8.34 19.09 -16.38
CA GLN A 103 8.36 20.27 -17.26
C GLN A 103 8.65 21.55 -16.46
N ASP A 104 8.02 21.69 -15.29
CA ASP A 104 8.18 22.89 -14.44
C ASP A 104 9.54 22.97 -13.72
N ARG A 105 10.27 21.85 -13.64
CA ARG A 105 11.44 21.71 -12.75
C ARG A 105 12.76 21.49 -13.49
N SER A 106 12.73 21.46 -14.82
CA SER A 106 13.89 21.22 -15.68
C SER A 106 13.83 22.10 -16.92
N ASP A 107 14.97 22.66 -17.33
CA ASP A 107 15.09 23.44 -18.57
C ASP A 107 15.14 22.55 -19.83
N LYS A 108 15.07 21.22 -19.65
CA LYS A 108 15.16 20.23 -20.73
C LYS A 108 13.78 19.89 -21.28
N GLU A 109 13.75 19.63 -22.58
CA GLU A 109 12.58 19.09 -23.25
C GLU A 109 12.11 17.81 -22.55
N THR A 110 10.87 17.82 -22.08
CA THR A 110 10.25 16.70 -21.37
C THR A 110 9.17 16.09 -22.25
N LEU A 111 9.32 14.81 -22.52
CA LEU A 111 8.39 14.02 -23.30
C LEU A 111 7.49 13.22 -22.35
N THR A 112 6.18 13.30 -22.58
CA THR A 112 5.20 12.50 -21.84
C THR A 112 4.57 11.49 -22.78
N LEU A 113 4.74 10.22 -22.48
CA LEU A 113 4.20 9.10 -23.26
C LEU A 113 3.12 8.36 -22.47
N LYS A 114 2.19 7.74 -23.17
CA LYS A 114 1.19 6.83 -22.62
C LYS A 114 1.64 5.38 -22.82
N ASN A 115 1.08 4.47 -22.04
CA ASN A 115 1.35 3.04 -22.18
C ASN A 115 0.99 2.57 -23.60
N GLY A 116 1.97 1.99 -24.29
CA GLY A 116 1.83 1.52 -25.67
C GLY A 116 2.37 2.49 -26.73
N ASP A 117 2.70 3.73 -26.37
CA ASP A 117 3.33 4.67 -27.28
C ASP A 117 4.75 4.22 -27.65
N SER A 118 5.15 4.47 -28.89
CA SER A 118 6.51 4.25 -29.37
C SER A 118 7.17 5.57 -29.73
N ILE A 119 8.47 5.67 -29.47
CA ILE A 119 9.27 6.84 -29.82
C ILE A 119 10.48 6.42 -30.64
N SER A 120 10.75 7.18 -31.70
CA SER A 120 11.99 7.11 -32.45
C SER A 120 12.94 8.20 -31.94
N LEU A 121 14.13 7.80 -31.51
CA LEU A 121 15.10 8.68 -30.85
C LEU A 121 16.14 9.26 -31.79
#